data_AF-A0ABD0Q7E9-F1
#
_entry.id   AF-A0ABD0Q7E9-F1
#
_cell.length_a   1.000
_cell.length_b   1.000
_cell.length_c   1.000
_cell.angle_alpha   90.00
_cell.angle_beta   90.00
_cell.angle_gamma   90.00
#
_symmetry.space_group_name_H-M   'P 1'
#
loop_
_entity.id
_entity.type
_entity.pdbx_description
1 polymer ?
#
loop_
_entity_poly.entity_id
_entity_poly.type
_entity_poly.pdbx_seq_one_letter_code
_entity_poly.pdbx_strand_id
1 'polypeptide(L)' 'GYYRRTAEYFPTKQRQRLGCYPVPMVHSTILLDLRKAGTKKTIPGPLTTSSFLPSPAEYQ' A
#
# COMPACT_ATOMS: atom_id res chain seq x y z
N GLY A 1 6.98 -29.07 -19.58
CA GLY A 1 6.38 -29.17 -18.24
C GLY A 1 5.19 -28.23 -18.21
N TYR A 2 3.98 -28.77 -18.12
CA TYR A 2 2.75 -27.97 -18.08
C TYR A 2 2.45 -27.53 -16.65
N TYR A 3 1.71 -26.44 -16.52
CA TYR A 3 1.27 -25.91 -15.23
C TYR A 3 0.51 -26.97 -14.42
N ARG A 4 0.97 -27.28 -13.20
CA ARG A 4 0.30 -28.20 -12.26
C ARG A 4 0.06 -27.50 -10.93
N ARG A 5 -1.18 -27.53 -10.44
CA ARG A 5 -1.52 -27.03 -9.09
C ARG A 5 -1.02 -28.03 -8.04
N THR A 6 -0.30 -27.55 -7.04
CA THR A 6 0.07 -28.34 -5.86
C THR A 6 -0.93 -28.12 -4.73
N ALA A 7 -0.91 -28.97 -3.70
CA ALA A 7 -1.66 -28.74 -2.48
C ALA A 7 -1.30 -27.38 -1.86
N GLU A 8 -0.06 -26.89 -2.10
CA GLU A 8 0.33 -25.60 -1.57
C GLU A 8 -0.29 -24.40 -2.30
N TYR A 9 -0.90 -24.60 -3.47
CA TYR A 9 -1.38 -23.50 -4.30
C TYR A 9 -2.54 -22.71 -3.64
N PHE A 10 -3.59 -23.41 -3.18
CA PHE A 10 -4.79 -22.75 -2.66
C PHE A 10 -4.55 -21.96 -1.37
N PRO A 11 -3.84 -22.49 -0.36
CA PRO A 11 -3.62 -21.74 0.88
C PRO A 11 -2.74 -20.50 0.67
N THR A 12 -1.78 -20.58 -0.26
CA THR A 12 -0.94 -19.42 -0.64
C THR A 12 -1.75 -18.40 -1.43
N LYS A 13 -2.56 -18.83 -2.39
CA LYS A 13 -3.45 -17.95 -3.17
C LYS A 13 -4.50 -17.26 -2.28
N GLN A 14 -5.06 -17.98 -1.31
CA GLN A 14 -6.09 -17.49 -0.39
C GLN A 14 -5.50 -16.73 0.80
N ARG A 15 -4.18 -16.48 0.83
CA ARG A 15 -3.48 -15.79 1.92
C ARG A 15 -3.70 -16.40 3.31
N GLN A 16 -4.00 -17.71 3.37
CA GLN A 16 -4.10 -18.44 4.64
C GLN A 16 -2.74 -18.64 5.30
N ARG A 17 -1.67 -18.51 4.52
CA ARG A 17 -0.29 -18.52 4.99
C ARG A 17 0.49 -17.38 4.38
N LEU A 18 1.32 -16.72 5.20
CA LEU A 18 2.12 -15.56 4.83
C LEU A 18 3.60 -15.89 5.09
N GLY A 19 4.45 -15.57 4.13
CA GLY A 19 5.89 -15.85 4.20
C GLY A 19 6.51 -16.09 2.83
N CYS A 20 7.74 -16.59 2.83
CA CYS A 20 8.49 -16.96 1.62
C CYS A 20 8.47 -18.48 1.46
N TYR A 21 8.04 -18.96 0.29
CA TYR A 21 7.94 -20.38 0.00
C TYR A 21 8.64 -20.71 -1.31
N PRO A 22 9.34 -21.84 -1.40
CA PRO A 22 9.89 -22.31 -2.67
C PRO A 22 8.73 -22.71 -3.59
N VAL A 23 8.72 -22.19 -4.81
CA VAL A 23 7.70 -22.53 -5.81
C VAL A 23 8.37 -22.97 -7.11
N PRO A 24 7.81 -23.97 -7.81
CA PRO A 24 8.45 -24.55 -9.00
C PRO A 24 8.48 -23.58 -10.19
N MET A 25 7.65 -22.54 -10.16
CA MET A 25 7.58 -21.52 -11.21
C MET A 25 6.93 -20.25 -10.66
N VAL A 26 7.57 -19.09 -10.86
CA VAL A 26 7.09 -17.77 -10.43
C VAL A 26 6.68 -16.99 -11.68
N HIS A 27 5.55 -16.28 -11.63
CA HIS A 27 5.20 -15.32 -12.67
C HIS A 27 5.72 -13.92 -12.30
N SER A 28 5.87 -13.02 -13.27
CA SER A 28 6.36 -11.66 -13.06
C SER A 28 5.49 -10.88 -12.08
N THR A 29 6.06 -10.53 -10.93
CA THR A 29 5.53 -9.54 -9.99
C THR A 29 6.49 -8.35 -9.98
N ILE A 30 5.96 -7.13 -10.10
CA ILE A 30 6.75 -5.90 -10.12
C ILE A 30 6.38 -5.08 -8.90
N LEU A 31 7.37 -4.71 -8.09
CA LEU A 31 7.20 -3.76 -7.01
C LEU A 31 7.46 -2.35 -7.57
N LEU A 32 6.40 -1.56 -7.68
CA LEU A 32 6.49 -0.16 -8.11
C LEU A 32 6.56 0.74 -6.89
N ASP A 33 7.67 1.46 -6.72
CA ASP A 33 7.79 2.52 -5.73
C ASP A 33 7.30 3.85 -6.32
N LEU A 34 6.11 4.29 -5.87
CA LEU A 34 5.46 5.52 -6.33
C LEU A 34 6.08 6.81 -5.75
N ARG A 35 7.04 6.70 -4.82
CA ARG A 35 7.69 7.85 -4.17
C ARG A 35 8.90 8.35 -4.95
N LYS A 36 9.44 7.55 -5.88
CA LYS A 36 10.58 7.96 -6.72
C LYS A 36 10.12 8.91 -7.85
N ALA A 37 10.34 10.20 -7.61
CA ALA A 37 10.60 11.26 -8.59
C ALA A 37 9.46 11.80 -9.50
N GLY A 38 8.19 11.40 -9.35
CA GLY A 38 7.15 11.84 -10.31
C GLY A 38 5.76 12.13 -9.76
N THR A 39 5.42 11.74 -8.54
CA THR A 39 4.11 12.06 -7.95
C THR A 39 4.15 13.48 -7.38
N LYS A 40 4.34 14.47 -8.27
CA LYS A 40 4.11 15.88 -7.92
C LYS A 40 2.66 16.00 -7.47
N LYS A 41 2.53 16.12 -6.16
CA LYS A 41 1.35 16.46 -5.38
C LYS A 41 0.63 17.66 -6.00
N THR A 42 -0.29 17.40 -6.93
CA THR A 42 -1.40 18.30 -7.21
C THR A 42 -2.59 17.80 -6.40
N ILE A 43 -2.52 18.04 -5.09
CA ILE A 43 -3.73 18.22 -4.29
C ILE A 43 -3.95 19.74 -4.31
N PRO A 44 -4.84 20.30 -5.14
CA PRO A 44 -5.23 21.69 -4.97
C PRO A 44 -6.18 21.74 -3.77
N GLY A 45 -5.64 22.02 -2.59
CA GLY A 45 -6.42 22.25 -1.38
C GLY A 45 -5.51 22.43 -0.17
N PRO A 46 -5.82 23.35 0.75
CA PRO A 46 -7.19 23.66 1.15
C PRO A 46 -7.63 25.04 0.68
N LEU A 47 -8.81 25.11 0.05
CA LEU A 47 -9.67 26.26 0.29
C LEU A 47 -10.09 26.16 1.77
N THR A 48 -9.88 27.26 2.49
CA THR A 48 -10.54 27.63 3.75
C THR A 48 -10.39 26.69 4.96
N THR A 49 -9.51 27.07 5.90
CA THR A 49 -9.81 26.92 7.35
C THR A 49 -9.15 28.07 8.12
N SER A 50 -9.42 29.30 7.70
CA SER A 50 -9.12 30.51 8.49
C SER A 50 -10.21 30.73 9.54
N SER A 51 -10.38 29.80 10.48
CA SER A 51 -11.27 30.00 11.63
C SER A 51 -11.15 28.82 12.60
N PHE A 52 -10.04 28.70 13.32
CA PHE A 52 -10.02 28.11 14.67
C PHE A 52 -8.63 28.28 15.28
N LEU A 53 -8.28 29.51 15.67
CA LEU A 53 -7.34 29.71 16.77
C LEU A 53 -8.19 30.15 17.96
N PRO A 54 -8.29 29.37 19.04
CA PRO A 54 -8.90 29.87 20.26
C PRO A 54 -8.02 31.02 20.80
N SER A 55 -8.69 32.11 21.17
CA SER A 55 -8.09 33.30 21.77
C SER A 55 -7.28 32.94 23.03
N PRO A 56 -6.09 33.54 23.27
CA PRO A 56 -5.23 33.24 24.42
C PRO A 56 -5.77 33.76 25.78
N ALA A 57 -7.08 34.00 25.91
CA ALA A 57 -7.68 34.60 27.10
C ALA A 57 -8.16 33.59 28.17
N GLU A 58 -8.03 32.28 27.94
CA GLU A 58 -8.41 31.24 28.92
C GLU A 58 -7.19 30.56 29.57
N TYR A 59 -6.22 31.36 30.00
CA TYR A 59 -5.22 30.94 31.00
C TYR A 59 -5.14 32.00 32.09
N GLN A 60 -6.12 31.99 33.00
CA GLN A 60 -6.02 32.51 34.36
C GLN A 60 -7.01 31.77 35.27
#